data_AF-A0A0F9YWN0-F1
#
_entry.id   AF-A0A0F9YWN0-F1
#
_cell.length_a   1.000
_cell.length_b   1.000
_cell.length_c   1.000
_cell.angle_alpha   90.00
_cell.angle_beta   90.00
_cell.angle_gamma   90.00
#
_symmetry.space_group_name_H-M   'P 1'
#
loop_
_entity.id
_entity.type
_entity.pdbx_description
1 polymer ?
#
loop_
_entity_poly.entity_id
_entity_poly.type
_entity_poly.pdbx_seq_one_letter_code
_entity_poly.pdbx_strand_id
1 'polypeptide(L)'
;MENRNSGRGSGVTGGLFRDYAIPGFAVALFTTLFALYLYNLFQEAKVVTNQIISSDVQQLAKIFEQIDSQCKILSFEHEKNWIDFLTVEKFIGSEVGAMNLAYPKKWQGPYIDDNPTIQEYQYQVLLNFKGYYVVPADGVRLANGKVIGKDILLNRKSDIDKLLENGDLVINGKAQAAKINIGIKDLQDVITQDIILAQKRSSFLKRASVLV
;
A
#
# COMPACT_ATOMS: atom_id res chain seq x y z
N MET A 1 19.92 -95.31 -9.96
CA MET A 1 20.27 -94.78 -8.64
C MET A 1 20.28 -93.27 -8.73
N GLU A 2 19.47 -92.67 -7.86
CA GLU A 2 19.19 -91.25 -7.70
C GLU A 2 20.41 -90.51 -7.13
N ASN A 3 20.64 -89.27 -7.56
CA ASN A 3 21.13 -88.26 -6.61
C ASN A 3 20.56 -86.88 -6.94
N ARG A 4 19.64 -86.46 -6.08
CA ARG A 4 19.15 -85.09 -5.90
C ARG A 4 20.19 -84.28 -5.10
N ASN A 5 19.90 -82.99 -4.97
CA ASN A 5 20.44 -82.00 -4.02
C ASN A 5 21.73 -81.29 -4.45
N SER A 6 21.95 -80.00 -4.20
CA SER A 6 21.13 -78.85 -3.75
C SER A 6 22.15 -77.76 -3.38
N GLY A 7 21.84 -76.48 -3.63
CA GLY A 7 22.56 -75.34 -3.03
C GLY A 7 22.47 -74.13 -3.95
N ARG A 8 21.45 -73.26 -3.84
CA ARG A 8 21.35 -72.16 -2.86
C ARG A 8 22.69 -71.45 -2.64
N GLY A 9 22.93 -70.42 -3.44
CA GLY A 9 23.88 -69.35 -3.17
C GLY A 9 23.13 -68.02 -3.17
N SER A 10 22.71 -67.60 -1.99
CA SER A 10 22.14 -66.29 -1.69
C SER A 10 23.12 -65.16 -2.03
N GLY A 11 22.68 -64.19 -2.83
CA GLY A 11 23.43 -62.96 -3.09
C GLY A 11 22.53 -61.74 -3.17
N VAL A 12 21.52 -61.64 -2.28
CA VAL A 12 20.66 -60.45 -2.16
C VAL A 12 21.22 -59.56 -1.05
N THR A 13 22.35 -58.91 -1.32
CA THR A 13 22.95 -57.93 -0.40
C THR A 13 23.50 -56.71 -1.13
N GLY A 14 22.83 -56.31 -2.22
CA GLY A 14 23.15 -55.07 -2.97
C GLY A 14 21.96 -54.13 -3.22
N GLY A 15 20.73 -54.51 -2.85
CA GLY A 15 19.50 -53.78 -3.23
C GLY A 15 19.22 -52.52 -2.42
N LEU A 16 19.45 -52.54 -1.11
CA LEU A 16 19.01 -51.44 -0.23
C LEU A 16 19.64 -50.08 -0.57
N PHE A 17 20.93 -50.02 -0.90
CA PHE A 17 21.56 -48.74 -1.23
C PHE A 17 21.06 -48.16 -2.57
N ARG A 18 20.81 -49.01 -3.57
CA ARG A 18 20.35 -48.57 -4.89
C ARG A 18 18.86 -48.20 -4.89
N ASP A 19 18.05 -48.95 -4.13
CA ASP A 19 16.59 -48.77 -4.06
C ASP A 19 16.19 -47.50 -3.30
N TYR A 20 17.05 -46.99 -2.41
CA TYR A 20 16.78 -45.76 -1.64
C TYR A 20 17.65 -44.56 -2.03
N ALA A 21 18.86 -44.74 -2.58
CA ALA A 21 19.71 -43.60 -2.96
C ALA A 21 19.14 -42.81 -4.15
N ILE A 22 18.59 -43.48 -5.16
CA ILE A 22 18.02 -42.81 -6.35
C ILE A 22 16.75 -42.02 -5.97
N PRO A 23 15.76 -42.59 -5.26
CA PRO A 23 14.61 -41.82 -4.78
C PRO A 23 15.00 -40.72 -3.79
N GLY A 24 15.96 -40.98 -2.89
CA GLY A 24 16.44 -40.00 -1.92
C GLY A 24 17.09 -38.78 -2.57
N PHE A 25 17.93 -39.01 -3.58
CA PHE A 25 18.51 -37.93 -4.38
C PHE A 25 17.44 -37.15 -5.15
N ALA A 26 16.48 -37.84 -5.78
CA ALA A 26 15.40 -37.19 -6.51
C ALA A 26 14.54 -36.31 -5.60
N VAL A 27 14.22 -36.78 -4.39
CA VAL A 27 13.49 -35.98 -3.38
C VAL A 27 14.32 -34.77 -2.96
N ALA A 28 15.60 -34.94 -2.63
CA ALA A 28 16.48 -33.83 -2.24
C ALA A 28 16.64 -32.77 -3.35
N LEU A 29 16.76 -33.21 -4.59
CA LEU A 29 16.82 -32.31 -5.75
C LEU A 29 15.49 -31.57 -5.92
N PHE A 30 14.37 -32.27 -5.86
CA PHE A 30 13.05 -31.67 -6.01
C PHE A 30 12.74 -30.67 -4.90
N THR A 31 13.04 -30.99 -3.63
CA THR A 31 12.86 -30.07 -2.51
C THR A 31 13.73 -28.82 -2.65
N THR A 32 14.97 -28.99 -3.12
CA THR A 32 15.88 -27.87 -3.38
C THR A 32 15.35 -26.96 -4.49
N LEU A 33 14.95 -27.54 -5.63
CA LEU A 33 14.38 -26.79 -6.74
C LEU A 33 13.07 -26.09 -6.36
N PHE A 34 12.21 -26.77 -5.59
CA PHE A 34 10.96 -26.21 -5.09
C PHE A 34 11.21 -25.03 -4.14
N ALA A 35 12.18 -25.14 -3.23
CA ALA A 35 12.57 -24.04 -2.35
C ALA A 35 13.11 -22.83 -3.13
N LEU A 36 13.96 -23.07 -4.14
CA LEU A 36 14.46 -22.01 -5.03
C LEU A 36 13.34 -21.35 -5.85
N TYR A 37 12.40 -22.15 -6.36
CA TYR A 37 11.22 -21.64 -7.07
C TYR A 37 10.36 -20.75 -6.17
N LEU A 38 10.04 -21.21 -4.96
CA LEU A 38 9.30 -20.39 -3.99
C LEU A 38 10.04 -19.10 -3.66
N TYR A 39 11.36 -19.17 -3.44
CA TYR A 39 12.17 -17.99 -3.17
C TYR A 39 12.07 -16.96 -4.31
N ASN A 40 12.23 -17.40 -5.56
CA ASN A 40 12.11 -16.52 -6.72
C ASN A 40 10.69 -15.91 -6.83
N LEU A 41 9.65 -16.73 -6.64
CA LEU A 41 8.26 -16.27 -6.66
C LEU A 41 8.01 -15.17 -5.62
N PHE A 42 8.53 -15.32 -4.40
CA PHE A 42 8.39 -14.30 -3.35
C PHE A 42 9.15 -13.01 -3.68
N GLN A 43 10.29 -13.07 -4.35
CA GLN A 43 11.03 -11.87 -4.75
C GLN A 43 10.33 -11.14 -5.90
N GLU A 44 9.84 -11.86 -6.91
CA GLU A 44 9.09 -11.30 -8.01
C GLU A 44 7.81 -10.62 -7.52
N ALA A 45 7.07 -11.26 -6.60
CA ALA A 45 5.86 -10.68 -6.01
C ALA A 45 6.11 -9.31 -5.35
N LYS A 46 7.26 -9.14 -4.67
CA LYS A 46 7.65 -7.85 -4.07
C LYS A 46 7.93 -6.78 -5.12
N VAL A 47 8.64 -7.12 -6.18
CA VAL A 47 8.97 -6.19 -7.26
C VAL A 47 7.71 -5.73 -7.99
N VAL A 48 6.80 -6.66 -8.30
CA VAL A 48 5.52 -6.36 -8.96
C VAL A 48 4.64 -5.47 -8.07
N THR A 49 4.51 -5.82 -6.79
CA THR A 49 3.74 -5.00 -5.82
C THR A 49 4.26 -3.56 -5.75
N ASN A 50 5.58 -3.39 -5.66
CA ASN A 50 6.24 -2.09 -5.62
C ASN A 50 5.98 -1.26 -6.88
N GLN A 51 5.99 -1.91 -8.04
CA GLN A 51 5.72 -1.29 -9.33
C GLN A 51 4.26 -0.82 -9.43
N ILE A 52 3.31 -1.68 -9.03
CA ILE A 52 1.88 -1.39 -9.08
C ILE A 52 1.57 -0.22 -8.16
N ILE A 53 1.97 -0.29 -6.88
CA ILE A 53 1.72 0.80 -5.92
C ILE A 53 2.28 2.12 -6.43
N SER A 54 3.53 2.13 -6.90
CA SER A 54 4.15 3.37 -7.39
C SER A 54 3.43 3.94 -8.62
N SER A 55 2.98 3.06 -9.53
CA SER A 55 2.21 3.46 -10.71
C SER A 55 0.86 4.06 -10.31
N ASP A 56 0.13 3.36 -9.43
CA ASP A 56 -1.21 3.75 -9.00
C ASP A 56 -1.19 5.10 -8.26
N VAL A 57 -0.29 5.28 -7.29
CA VAL A 57 -0.23 6.55 -6.54
C VAL A 57 0.13 7.72 -7.44
N GLN A 58 0.97 7.53 -8.46
CA GLN A 58 1.30 8.56 -9.43
C GLN A 58 0.13 8.87 -10.37
N GLN A 59 -0.59 7.85 -10.84
CA GLN A 59 -1.77 8.01 -11.69
C GLN A 59 -2.88 8.75 -10.93
N LEU A 60 -3.16 8.33 -9.71
CA LEU A 60 -4.15 8.95 -8.84
C LEU A 60 -3.80 10.42 -8.55
N ALA A 61 -2.53 10.72 -8.24
CA ALA A 61 -2.10 12.11 -8.03
C ALA A 61 -2.34 12.99 -9.27
N LYS A 62 -2.04 12.49 -10.48
CA LYS A 62 -2.33 13.19 -11.73
C LYS A 62 -3.83 13.41 -11.96
N ILE A 63 -4.66 12.42 -11.63
CA ILE A 63 -6.11 12.55 -11.70
C ILE A 63 -6.59 13.68 -10.77
N PHE A 64 -6.09 13.74 -9.54
CA PHE A 64 -6.43 14.83 -8.62
C PHE A 64 -5.93 16.19 -9.11
N GLU A 65 -4.76 16.29 -9.74
CA GLU A 65 -4.29 17.53 -10.37
C GLU A 65 -5.22 17.96 -11.52
N GLN A 66 -5.67 17.01 -12.34
CA GLN A 66 -6.66 17.27 -13.39
C GLN A 66 -7.98 17.76 -12.79
N ILE A 67 -8.49 17.10 -11.74
CA ILE A 67 -9.71 17.50 -11.05
C ILE A 67 -9.55 18.89 -10.44
N ASP A 68 -8.42 19.22 -9.79
CA ASP A 68 -8.18 20.55 -9.23
C ASP A 68 -8.17 21.62 -10.31
N SER A 69 -7.55 21.35 -11.47
CA SER A 69 -7.50 22.32 -12.57
C SER A 69 -8.88 22.68 -13.12
N GLN A 70 -9.84 21.75 -13.06
CA GLN A 70 -11.17 21.90 -13.63
C GLN A 70 -12.21 22.34 -12.60
N CYS A 71 -12.28 21.59 -11.50
CA CYS A 71 -13.31 21.70 -10.48
C CYS A 71 -12.86 22.48 -9.25
N LYS A 72 -11.54 22.69 -9.08
CA LYS A 72 -10.89 23.25 -7.88
C LYS A 72 -11.25 22.47 -6.62
N ILE A 73 -10.30 21.67 -6.12
CA ILE A 73 -10.44 20.91 -4.89
C ILE A 73 -10.28 21.87 -3.71
N LEU A 74 -11.29 21.92 -2.85
CA LEU A 74 -11.31 22.75 -1.66
C LEU A 74 -10.72 22.00 -0.46
N SER A 75 -11.20 20.78 -0.23
CA SER A 75 -10.78 19.96 0.90
C SER A 75 -11.22 18.51 0.73
N PHE A 76 -10.76 17.67 1.65
CA PHE A 76 -11.30 16.35 1.90
C PHE A 76 -11.91 16.31 3.31
N GLU A 77 -12.94 15.50 3.51
CA GLU A 77 -13.77 15.49 4.73
C GLU A 77 -13.00 15.08 6.00
N HIS A 78 -12.10 14.11 5.88
CA HIS A 78 -11.37 13.53 7.01
C HIS A 78 -9.86 13.63 6.84
N GLU A 79 -9.12 13.22 7.87
CA GLU A 79 -7.65 13.11 7.80
C GLU A 79 -7.24 12.03 6.78
N LYS A 80 -7.95 10.91 6.76
CA LYS A 80 -7.77 9.80 5.81
C LYS A 80 -9.10 9.56 5.09
N ASN A 81 -9.07 9.54 3.77
CA ASN A 81 -10.27 9.40 2.94
C ASN A 81 -10.02 8.33 1.88
N TRP A 82 -10.89 7.33 1.82
CA TRP A 82 -10.83 6.31 0.78
C TRP A 82 -11.05 6.92 -0.60
N ILE A 83 -10.36 6.40 -1.61
CA ILE A 83 -10.55 6.79 -3.01
C ILE A 83 -11.50 5.78 -3.65
N ASP A 84 -12.79 6.00 -3.45
CA ASP A 84 -13.88 5.14 -3.95
C ASP A 84 -14.85 5.87 -4.90
N PHE A 85 -14.56 7.12 -5.22
CA PHE A 85 -15.49 8.04 -5.89
C PHE A 85 -15.04 8.52 -7.27
N LEU A 86 -13.90 8.04 -7.80
CA LEU A 86 -13.37 8.49 -9.11
C LEU A 86 -14.11 7.89 -10.32
N THR A 87 -14.93 6.86 -10.09
CA THR A 87 -15.81 6.22 -11.06
C THR A 87 -17.17 6.93 -11.21
N VAL A 88 -17.40 8.01 -10.46
CA VAL A 88 -18.67 8.75 -10.49
C VAL A 88 -18.79 9.55 -11.79
N GLU A 89 -19.83 9.29 -12.58
CA GLU A 89 -20.10 10.05 -13.81
C GLU A 89 -20.70 11.44 -13.52
N LYS A 90 -21.68 11.50 -12.62
CA LYS A 90 -22.42 12.71 -12.27
C LYS A 90 -22.83 12.68 -10.81
N PHE A 91 -22.86 13.86 -10.19
CA PHE A 91 -23.35 14.07 -8.83
C PHE A 91 -24.02 15.43 -8.72
N ILE A 92 -24.74 15.65 -7.63
CA ILE A 92 -25.41 16.92 -7.32
C ILE A 92 -24.85 17.43 -6.00
N GLY A 93 -24.52 18.71 -5.94
CA GLY A 93 -23.91 19.35 -4.76
C GLY A 93 -22.47 19.75 -5.02
N SER A 94 -21.75 20.08 -3.96
CA SER A 94 -20.32 20.43 -3.97
C SER A 94 -19.40 19.27 -3.60
N GLU A 95 -19.95 18.08 -3.38
CA GLU A 95 -19.25 16.95 -2.75
C GLU A 95 -19.36 15.71 -3.63
N VAL A 96 -18.24 15.03 -3.84
CA VAL A 96 -18.16 13.74 -4.53
C VAL A 96 -17.33 12.79 -3.68
N GLY A 97 -17.99 11.78 -3.10
CA GLY A 97 -17.41 10.99 -2.02
C GLY A 97 -16.94 11.89 -0.88
N ALA A 98 -15.67 11.75 -0.49
CA ALA A 98 -15.07 12.56 0.57
C ALA A 98 -14.43 13.88 0.09
N MET A 99 -14.61 14.26 -1.19
CA MET A 99 -13.93 15.41 -1.80
C MET A 99 -14.88 16.58 -2.05
N ASN A 100 -14.48 17.77 -1.58
CA ASN A 100 -15.22 19.02 -1.75
C ASN A 100 -14.67 19.83 -2.92
N LEU A 101 -15.55 20.32 -3.80
CA LEU A 101 -15.22 21.00 -5.04
C LEU A 101 -15.87 22.39 -5.11
N ALA A 102 -15.12 23.39 -5.60
CA ALA A 102 -15.65 24.74 -5.79
C ALA A 102 -16.54 24.86 -7.02
N TYR A 103 -16.22 24.11 -8.08
CA TYR A 103 -16.91 24.14 -9.36
C TYR A 103 -17.39 22.73 -9.77
N PRO A 104 -18.32 22.11 -9.01
CA PRO A 104 -18.79 20.75 -9.26
C PRO A 104 -19.45 20.58 -10.64
N LYS A 105 -20.02 21.66 -11.20
CA LYS A 105 -20.60 21.67 -12.57
C LYS A 105 -19.57 21.43 -13.68
N LYS A 106 -18.27 21.55 -13.39
CA LYS A 106 -17.18 21.29 -14.34
C LYS A 106 -16.65 19.86 -14.26
N TRP A 107 -17.29 18.99 -13.47
CA TRP A 107 -16.93 17.59 -13.38
C TRP A 107 -17.03 16.90 -14.74
N GLN A 108 -15.94 16.23 -15.14
CA GLN A 108 -15.83 15.53 -16.42
C GLN A 108 -15.84 14.01 -16.27
N GLY A 109 -16.06 13.49 -15.05
CA GLY A 109 -15.93 12.07 -14.76
C GLY A 109 -16.86 11.17 -15.56
N PRO A 110 -16.64 9.84 -15.50
CA PRO A 110 -15.69 9.14 -14.62
C PRO A 110 -14.23 9.34 -15.06
N TYR A 111 -13.29 9.40 -14.11
CA TYR A 111 -11.86 9.59 -14.41
C TYR A 111 -11.10 8.27 -14.55
N ILE A 112 -11.65 7.19 -14.00
CA ILE A 112 -11.16 5.82 -14.10
C ILE A 112 -12.34 4.86 -14.24
N ASP A 113 -12.12 3.71 -14.86
CA ASP A 113 -13.14 2.68 -15.03
C ASP A 113 -13.42 1.96 -13.70
N ASP A 114 -12.37 1.63 -12.96
CA ASP A 114 -12.43 0.98 -11.64
C ASP A 114 -11.46 1.64 -10.66
N ASN A 115 -11.86 1.73 -9.38
CA ASN A 115 -10.97 2.25 -8.32
C ASN A 115 -9.85 1.23 -8.04
N PRO A 116 -8.57 1.61 -8.18
CA PRO A 116 -7.46 0.68 -7.96
C PRO A 116 -7.42 0.24 -6.50
N THR A 117 -7.09 -1.03 -6.28
CA THR A 117 -6.90 -1.62 -4.96
C THR A 117 -5.57 -2.35 -4.90
N ILE A 118 -4.98 -2.39 -3.71
CA ILE A 118 -3.79 -3.18 -3.44
C ILE A 118 -4.03 -4.05 -2.21
N GLN A 119 -3.85 -5.36 -2.35
CA GLN A 119 -4.13 -6.34 -1.28
C GLN A 119 -5.55 -6.19 -0.73
N GLU A 120 -6.53 -5.97 -1.61
CA GLU A 120 -7.96 -5.75 -1.27
C GLU A 120 -8.26 -4.43 -0.54
N TYR A 121 -7.27 -3.56 -0.37
CA TYR A 121 -7.47 -2.24 0.21
C TYR A 121 -7.48 -1.15 -0.87
N GLN A 122 -8.42 -0.21 -0.76
CA GLN A 122 -8.46 1.00 -1.59
C GLN A 122 -7.35 1.96 -1.19
N TYR A 123 -6.81 2.72 -2.15
CA TYR A 123 -5.93 3.84 -1.82
C TYR A 123 -6.68 4.92 -1.05
N GLN A 124 -5.92 5.76 -0.35
CA GLN A 124 -6.48 6.84 0.46
C GLN A 124 -5.77 8.18 0.19
N VAL A 125 -6.53 9.27 0.34
CA VAL A 125 -5.97 10.61 0.46
C VAL A 125 -5.75 10.92 1.94
N LEU A 126 -4.50 11.24 2.28
CA LEU A 126 -4.07 11.62 3.61
C LEU A 126 -3.74 13.12 3.66
N LEU A 127 -4.34 13.83 4.62
CA LEU A 127 -4.00 15.21 4.96
C LEU A 127 -2.88 15.23 6.02
N ASN A 128 -1.81 15.97 5.74
CA ASN A 128 -0.82 16.37 6.74
C ASN A 128 -0.61 17.89 6.74
N PHE A 129 0.30 18.38 7.59
CA PHE A 129 0.61 19.81 7.66
C PHE A 129 1.22 20.42 6.39
N LYS A 130 1.70 19.59 5.46
CA LYS A 130 2.34 20.01 4.21
C LYS A 130 1.44 19.88 2.97
N GLY A 131 0.26 19.28 3.12
CA GLY A 131 -0.71 19.10 2.05
C GLY A 131 -1.40 17.75 2.06
N TYR A 132 -1.96 17.40 0.91
CA TYR A 132 -2.59 16.10 0.67
C TYR A 132 -1.64 15.16 -0.07
N TYR A 133 -1.73 13.87 0.26
CA TYR A 133 -0.94 12.81 -0.33
C TYR A 133 -1.85 11.62 -0.67
N VAL A 134 -1.65 11.02 -1.84
CA VAL A 134 -2.17 9.69 -2.13
C VAL A 134 -1.22 8.68 -1.51
N VAL A 135 -1.77 7.77 -0.70
CA VAL A 135 -1.01 6.73 0.00
C VAL A 135 -1.79 5.40 -0.04
N PRO A 136 -1.12 4.25 0.10
CA PRO A 136 -1.78 2.98 0.36
C PRO A 136 -2.55 3.02 1.70
N ALA A 137 -3.58 2.19 1.81
CA ALA A 137 -4.35 2.04 3.03
C ALA A 137 -3.52 1.56 4.23
N ASP A 138 -4.03 1.82 5.43
CA ASP A 138 -3.59 1.09 6.62
C ASP A 138 -3.86 -0.42 6.43
N GLY A 139 -2.90 -1.27 6.79
CA GLY A 139 -2.95 -2.72 6.59
C GLY A 139 -2.18 -3.22 5.37
N VAL A 140 -1.91 -2.36 4.38
CA VAL A 140 -1.12 -2.74 3.19
C VAL A 140 0.33 -3.05 3.59
N ARG A 141 0.82 -4.21 3.19
CA ARG A 141 2.21 -4.60 3.34
C ARG A 141 3.02 -4.16 2.12
N LEU A 142 4.03 -3.33 2.33
CA LEU A 142 4.94 -2.88 1.29
C LEU A 142 6.01 -3.95 0.98
N ALA A 143 6.70 -3.78 -0.15
CA ALA A 143 7.75 -4.70 -0.61
C ALA A 143 8.97 -4.79 0.33
N ASN A 144 9.21 -3.77 1.17
CA ASN A 144 10.21 -3.80 2.25
C ASN A 144 9.75 -4.59 3.48
N GLY A 145 8.55 -5.19 3.44
CA GLY A 145 7.96 -6.01 4.49
C GLY A 145 7.18 -5.24 5.55
N LYS A 146 7.29 -3.91 5.58
CA LYS A 146 6.62 -3.03 6.55
C LYS A 146 5.14 -2.85 6.19
N VAL A 147 4.30 -2.68 7.21
CA VAL A 147 2.85 -2.52 7.07
C VAL A 147 2.44 -1.07 7.38
N ILE A 148 1.69 -0.44 6.49
CA ILE A 148 1.12 0.89 6.72
C ILE A 148 0.13 0.84 7.89
N GLY A 149 0.17 1.85 8.76
CA GLY A 149 -0.68 1.94 9.95
C GLY A 149 -0.21 1.10 11.13
N LYS A 150 0.80 0.24 10.95
CA LYS A 150 1.45 -0.54 12.02
C LYS A 150 2.93 -0.21 12.16
N ASP A 151 3.72 -0.48 11.12
CA ASP A 151 5.16 -0.24 11.11
C ASP A 151 5.50 1.15 10.58
N ILE A 152 4.69 1.65 9.64
CA ILE A 152 4.79 3.00 9.07
C ILE A 152 3.51 3.76 9.46
N LEU A 153 3.63 4.64 10.45
CA LEU A 153 2.50 5.45 10.93
C LEU A 153 2.33 6.69 10.06
N LEU A 154 1.29 6.66 9.23
CA LEU A 154 0.88 7.80 8.40
C LEU A 154 -0.31 8.50 9.06
N ASN A 155 -0.10 9.76 9.44
CA ASN A 155 -1.10 10.63 10.07
C ASN A 155 -0.76 12.11 9.79
N ARG A 156 -1.58 13.02 10.33
CA ARG A 156 -1.44 14.48 10.13
C ARG A 156 -0.08 15.05 10.51
N LYS A 157 0.61 14.43 11.46
CA LYS A 157 1.93 14.83 11.96
C LYS A 157 3.09 14.16 11.23
N SER A 158 2.82 13.16 10.39
CA SER A 158 3.85 12.42 9.67
C SER A 158 4.51 13.29 8.60
N ASP A 159 5.84 13.28 8.60
CA ASP A 159 6.65 13.98 7.58
C ASP A 159 6.80 13.09 6.35
N ILE A 160 5.75 13.05 5.53
CA ILE A 160 5.66 12.15 4.37
C ILE A 160 6.75 12.45 3.34
N ASP A 161 7.15 13.72 3.18
CA ASP A 161 8.26 14.07 2.28
C ASP A 161 9.57 13.39 2.70
N LYS A 162 9.89 13.38 4.01
CA LYS A 162 11.07 12.65 4.50
C LYS A 162 10.97 11.15 4.25
N LEU A 163 9.77 10.59 4.38
CA LEU A 163 9.52 9.18 4.06
C LEU A 163 9.69 8.88 2.57
N LEU A 164 9.48 9.88 1.70
CA LEU A 164 9.61 9.84 0.24
C LEU A 164 11.01 10.21 -0.29
N GLU A 165 11.87 10.82 0.52
CA GLU A 165 13.25 11.14 0.13
C GLU A 165 14.22 10.01 0.47
N ASN A 166 14.20 9.54 1.72
CA ASN A 166 15.18 8.56 2.23
C ASN A 166 14.55 7.57 3.24
N GLY A 167 13.22 7.43 3.22
CA GLY A 167 12.50 6.64 4.22
C GLY A 167 11.77 5.44 3.64
N ASP A 168 10.83 4.94 4.44
CA ASP A 168 10.18 3.65 4.19
C ASP A 168 9.17 3.64 3.06
N LEU A 169 8.86 4.80 2.48
CA LEU A 169 7.98 4.95 1.31
C LEU A 169 8.78 5.06 0.01
N VAL A 170 10.10 4.82 0.04
CA VAL A 170 10.93 4.65 -1.16
C VAL A 170 11.46 3.23 -1.20
N ILE A 171 11.02 2.45 -2.18
CA ILE A 171 11.46 1.06 -2.33
C ILE A 171 12.01 0.87 -3.74
N ASN A 172 13.28 0.47 -3.84
CA ASN A 172 13.99 0.32 -5.11
C ASN A 172 13.91 1.60 -5.98
N GLY A 173 14.04 2.77 -5.35
CA GLY A 173 13.96 4.08 -6.02
C GLY A 173 12.54 4.51 -6.45
N LYS A 174 11.50 3.79 -6.02
CA LYS A 174 10.10 4.09 -6.37
C LYS A 174 9.33 4.60 -5.17
N ALA A 175 8.75 5.78 -5.33
CA ALA A 175 7.85 6.38 -4.35
C ALA A 175 6.55 5.57 -4.23
N GLN A 176 6.21 5.21 -3.01
CA GLN A 176 4.99 4.47 -2.64
C GLN A 176 3.86 5.39 -2.17
N ALA A 177 4.05 6.70 -2.30
CA ALA A 177 3.06 7.73 -2.06
C ALA A 177 3.33 8.89 -3.02
N ALA A 178 2.31 9.72 -3.28
CA ALA A 178 2.45 10.85 -4.17
C ALA A 178 1.77 12.09 -3.58
N LYS A 179 2.43 13.23 -3.66
CA LYS A 179 1.84 14.51 -3.24
C LYS A 179 0.78 14.95 -4.24
N ILE A 180 -0.34 15.45 -3.74
CA ILE A 180 -1.38 16.07 -4.55
C ILE A 180 -1.13 17.58 -4.59
N ASN A 181 -0.82 18.12 -5.77
CA ASN A 181 -0.56 19.54 -5.95
C ASN A 181 -1.87 20.28 -6.26
N ILE A 182 -2.68 20.53 -5.22
CA ILE A 182 -3.83 21.45 -5.34
C ILE A 182 -3.37 22.89 -5.16
N GLY A 183 -4.00 23.88 -5.80
CA GLY A 183 -3.63 25.29 -5.62
C GLY A 183 -3.76 25.76 -4.15
N ILE A 184 -2.65 25.78 -3.41
CA ILE A 184 -2.52 25.88 -1.94
C ILE A 184 -2.67 27.33 -1.40
N LYS A 185 -3.62 28.12 -1.89
CA LYS A 185 -3.92 29.38 -1.20
C LYS A 185 -4.81 29.15 0.02
N ASP A 186 -5.75 28.22 -0.08
CA ASP A 186 -6.79 28.04 0.95
C ASP A 186 -6.39 27.03 2.05
N LEU A 187 -5.44 26.12 1.77
CA LEU A 187 -5.05 25.08 2.73
C LEU A 187 -4.26 25.63 3.92
N GLN A 188 -3.43 26.66 3.70
CA GLN A 188 -2.71 27.31 4.79
C GLN A 188 -3.68 27.96 5.77
N ASP A 189 -4.77 28.55 5.27
CA ASP A 189 -5.80 29.19 6.09
C ASP A 189 -6.56 28.15 6.93
N VAL A 190 -6.94 27.01 6.34
CA VAL A 190 -7.60 25.91 7.07
C VAL A 190 -6.69 25.32 8.15
N ILE A 191 -5.42 25.04 7.83
CA ILE A 191 -4.45 24.54 8.81
C ILE A 191 -4.24 25.56 9.94
N THR A 192 -4.19 26.85 9.61
CA THR A 192 -4.00 27.93 10.59
C THR A 192 -5.19 28.04 11.53
N GLN A 193 -6.42 27.96 11.01
CA GLN A 193 -7.64 27.98 11.83
C GLN A 193 -7.72 26.79 12.79
N ASP A 194 -7.39 25.59 12.33
CA ASP A 194 -7.35 24.38 13.19
C ASP A 194 -6.34 24.51 14.33
N ILE A 195 -5.15 25.04 14.05
CA ILE A 195 -4.11 25.26 15.06
C ILE A 195 -4.59 26.29 16.09
N ILE A 196 -5.21 27.39 15.64
CA ILE A 196 -5.76 28.42 16.52
C ILE A 196 -6.86 27.84 17.42
N LEU A 197 -7.78 27.04 16.85
CA LEU A 197 -8.85 26.37 17.59
C LEU A 197 -8.31 25.39 18.64
N ALA A 198 -7.31 24.59 18.28
CA ALA A 198 -6.65 23.66 19.20
C ALA A 198 -5.93 24.39 20.35
N GLN A 199 -5.20 25.48 20.04
CA GLN A 199 -4.54 26.31 21.04
C GLN A 199 -5.57 26.95 21.99
N LYS A 200 -6.65 27.53 21.45
CA LYS A 200 -7.73 28.12 22.23
C LYS A 200 -8.31 27.10 23.21
N ARG A 201 -8.70 25.91 22.73
CA ARG A 201 -9.22 24.81 23.58
C ARG A 201 -8.25 24.42 24.69
N SER A 202 -6.96 24.27 24.40
CA SER A 202 -5.96 23.91 25.43
C SER A 202 -5.80 25.01 26.50
N SER A 203 -5.89 26.28 26.12
CA SER A 203 -5.80 27.40 27.05
C SER A 203 -7.02 27.50 27.97
N PHE A 204 -8.21 27.17 27.45
CA PHE A 204 -9.45 27.10 28.24
C PHE A 204 -9.38 25.97 29.27
N LEU A 205 -8.90 24.79 28.89
CA LEU A 205 -8.76 23.66 29.82
C LEU A 205 -7.75 23.95 30.93
N LYS A 206 -6.61 24.58 30.62
CA LYS A 206 -5.63 25.00 31.63
C LYS A 206 -6.20 26.04 32.61
N ARG A 207 -7.08 26.93 32.14
CA ARG A 207 -7.74 27.91 33.02
C ARG A 207 -8.79 27.25 33.92
N ALA A 208 -9.52 26.26 33.40
CA ALA A 208 -10.50 25.52 34.18
C ALA A 208 -9.86 24.65 35.29
N SER A 209 -8.66 24.10 35.05
CA SER A 209 -7.94 23.28 36.04
C SER A 209 -7.25 24.07 37.17
N VAL A 210 -7.20 25.40 37.08
CA VAL A 210 -6.63 26.28 38.12
C VAL A 210 -7.71 26.80 39.08
N LEU A 211 -8.99 26.56 38.75
CA LEU A 211 -10.16 26.98 39.53
C LEU A 211 -10.76 25.84 40.39
N VAL A 212 -10.10 24.68 40.45
CA VAL A 212 -10.41 23.54 41.33
C VAL A 212 -9.25 23.34 42.29
#